data_AF-R6I2P0-F1
#
_entry.id   AF-R6I2P0-F1
#
_cell.length_a   1.000
_cell.length_b   1.000
_cell.length_c   1.000
_cell.angle_alpha   90.00
_cell.angle_beta   90.00
_cell.angle_gamma   90.00
#
_symmetry.space_group_name_H-M   'P 1'
#
loop_
_entity.id
_entity.type
_entity.pdbx_description
1 polymer ?
#
loop_
_entity_poly.entity_id
_entity_poly.type
_entity_poly.pdbx_seq_one_letter_code
_entity_poly.pdbx_strand_id
1 'polypeptide(L)'
;MILQVIPGTQGLYGLVVFFVAIMNMGLLDGTALNLSFVDGCRYFAACMPIAIGGLVSAIGQGKVAAASVNLLAKNPDHWAKGMILCITVEFYAILSLLASMMMLLYI
;
A
#
# COMPACT_ATOMS: atom_id res chain seq x y z
N MET A 1 -0.85 -18.33 10.74
CA MET A 1 -1.87 -17.61 9.94
C MET A 1 -1.66 -16.09 9.93
N ILE A 2 -1.37 -15.45 11.08
CA ILE A 2 -1.13 -13.99 11.13
C ILE A 2 -0.04 -13.51 10.14
N LEU A 3 1.10 -14.21 10.06
CA LEU A 3 2.17 -13.84 9.12
C LEU A 3 1.79 -13.93 7.62
N GLN A 4 0.72 -14.64 7.27
CA GLN A 4 0.25 -14.75 5.88
C GLN A 4 -0.72 -13.63 5.50
N VAL A 5 -1.44 -13.06 6.49
CA VAL A 5 -2.39 -11.97 6.22
C VAL A 5 -1.68 -10.62 6.08
N ILE A 6 -0.56 -10.46 6.79
CA ILE A 6 0.22 -9.22 6.85
C ILE A 6 0.66 -8.72 5.44
N PRO A 7 1.18 -9.55 4.52
CA PRO A 7 1.48 -9.13 3.15
C PRO A 7 0.27 -8.65 2.32
N GLY A 8 -0.95 -9.00 2.73
CA GLY A 8 -2.18 -8.61 2.02
C GLY A 8 -2.60 -7.16 2.22
N THR A 9 -2.06 -6.46 3.24
CA THR A 9 -2.46 -5.08 3.56
C THR A 9 -2.11 -4.08 2.45
N GLN A 10 -1.09 -4.39 1.65
CA GLN A 10 -0.64 -3.57 0.51
C GLN A 10 -1.71 -3.39 -0.57
N GLY A 11 -2.45 -4.47 -0.86
CA GLY A 11 -3.57 -4.41 -1.79
C GLY A 11 -4.70 -3.52 -1.28
N LEU A 12 -4.95 -3.55 0.03
CA LEU A 12 -5.98 -2.71 0.66
C LEU A 12 -5.60 -1.23 0.60
N TYR A 13 -4.34 -0.88 0.84
CA TYR A 13 -3.86 0.51 0.73
C TYR A 13 -4.01 1.05 -0.70
N GLY A 14 -3.62 0.27 -1.71
CA GLY A 14 -3.82 0.63 -3.11
C GLY A 14 -5.30 0.81 -3.47
N LEU A 15 -6.17 -0.06 -2.93
CA LEU A 15 -7.62 0.03 -3.14
C LEU A 15 -8.21 1.31 -2.52
N VAL A 16 -7.76 1.69 -1.33
CA VAL A 16 -8.20 2.95 -0.69
C VAL A 16 -7.81 4.16 -1.54
N VAL A 17 -6.55 4.23 -1.99
CA VAL A 17 -6.09 5.33 -2.86
C VAL A 17 -6.86 5.37 -4.18
N PHE A 18 -7.15 4.21 -4.77
CA PHE A 18 -7.98 4.13 -5.97
C PHE A 18 -9.37 4.77 -5.76
N PHE A 19 -10.08 4.38 -4.69
CA PHE A 19 -11.41 4.92 -4.42
C PHE A 19 -11.37 6.44 -4.15
N VAL A 20 -10.40 6.91 -3.38
CA VAL A 20 -10.24 8.35 -3.10
C VAL A 20 -9.94 9.12 -4.40
N ALA A 21 -9.09 8.58 -5.29
CA ALA A 21 -8.78 9.22 -6.55
C ALA A 21 -10.00 9.33 -7.48
N ILE A 22 -10.77 8.25 -7.67
CA ILE A 22 -11.95 8.27 -8.56
C ILE A 22 -13.08 9.14 -8.00
N MET A 23 -13.22 9.23 -6.68
CA MET A 23 -14.15 10.14 -6.02
C MET A 23 -13.73 11.60 -6.24
N ASN A 24 -12.46 11.94 -6.03
CA ASN A 24 -11.96 13.30 -6.25
C ASN A 24 -12.02 13.73 -7.72
N MET A 25 -11.86 12.79 -8.65
CA MET A 25 -12.01 13.04 -10.09
C MET A 25 -13.48 13.22 -10.53
N GLY A 26 -14.46 12.96 -9.66
CA GLY A 26 -15.88 13.03 -10.02
C GLY A 26 -16.31 11.97 -11.05
N LEU A 27 -15.55 10.86 -11.13
CA LEU A 27 -15.82 9.79 -12.10
C LEU A 27 -17.14 9.07 -11.79
N LEU A 28 -17.48 8.93 -10.52
CA LEU A 28 -18.70 8.28 -10.05
C LEU A 28 -19.94 9.18 -10.20
N ASP A 29 -19.76 10.50 -10.16
CA ASP A 29 -20.83 11.50 -10.22
C ASP A 29 -21.05 12.07 -11.63
N GLY A 30 -20.27 11.61 -12.63
CA GLY A 30 -20.37 12.03 -14.03
C GLY A 30 -19.79 13.42 -14.34
N THR A 31 -19.12 14.07 -13.38
CA THR A 31 -18.52 15.41 -13.52
C THR A 31 -17.08 15.37 -14.06
N ALA A 32 -16.51 14.17 -14.22
CA ALA A 32 -15.15 13.94 -14.73
C ALA A 32 -14.86 14.54 -16.12
N LEU A 33 -15.88 14.91 -16.90
CA LEU A 33 -15.73 15.55 -18.21
C LEU A 33 -15.07 16.94 -18.14
N ASN A 34 -14.97 17.55 -16.96
CA ASN A 34 -14.31 18.85 -16.77
C ASN A 34 -12.83 18.75 -16.39
N LEU A 35 -12.26 17.55 -16.29
CA LEU A 35 -10.84 17.39 -15.92
C LEU A 35 -9.93 17.81 -17.08
N SER A 36 -9.02 18.74 -16.80
CA SER A 36 -7.93 19.05 -17.72
C SER A 36 -6.94 17.88 -17.78
N PHE A 37 -6.21 17.77 -18.89
CA PHE A 37 -5.08 16.85 -19.00
C PHE A 37 -4.04 17.06 -17.89
N VAL A 38 -3.85 18.32 -17.47
CA VAL A 38 -2.94 18.67 -16.36
C VAL A 38 -3.45 18.10 -15.04
N ASP A 39 -4.75 18.17 -14.76
CA ASP A 39 -5.34 17.60 -13.55
C ASP A 39 -5.20 16.07 -13.55
N GLY A 40 -5.46 15.42 -14.70
CA GLY A 40 -5.21 13.98 -14.87
C GLY A 40 -3.77 13.58 -14.55
N CYS A 41 -2.78 14.37 -15.01
CA CYS A 41 -1.37 14.15 -14.67
C CYS A 41 -1.09 14.30 -13.17
N ARG A 42 -1.76 15.23 -12.48
CA ARG A 42 -1.62 15.42 -11.02
C ARG A 42 -2.17 14.22 -10.27
N TYR A 43 -3.35 13.71 -10.63
CA TYR A 43 -3.91 12.49 -10.03
C TYR A 43 -3.05 11.25 -10.31
N PHE A 44 -2.54 11.10 -11.53
CA PHE A 44 -1.62 10.03 -11.86
C PHE A 44 -0.36 10.07 -10.97
N ALA A 45 0.29 11.23 -10.89
CA ALA A 45 1.46 11.43 -10.04
C ALA A 45 1.16 11.18 -8.55
N ALA A 46 -0.03 11.56 -8.06
CA ALA A 46 -0.45 11.31 -6.69
C ALA A 46 -0.66 9.82 -6.36
N CYS A 47 -0.97 8.98 -7.35
CA CYS A 47 -1.11 7.54 -7.15
C CYS A 47 0.24 6.78 -7.20
N MET A 48 1.29 7.40 -7.73
CA MET A 48 2.59 6.74 -7.92
C MET A 48 3.28 6.28 -6.62
N PRO A 49 3.27 7.05 -5.52
CA PRO A 49 3.95 6.63 -4.30
C PRO A 49 3.43 5.29 -3.77
N ILE A 50 2.11 5.09 -3.68
CA ILE A 50 1.52 3.81 -3.25
C ILE A 50 1.69 2.72 -4.30
N ALA A 51 1.61 3.05 -5.59
CA ALA A 51 1.74 2.05 -6.65
C ALA A 51 3.14 1.43 -6.66
N ILE A 52 4.19 2.26 -6.58
CA ILE A 52 5.58 1.79 -6.57
C ILE A 52 5.99 1.33 -5.18
N GLY A 53 5.81 2.18 -4.17
CA GLY A 53 6.25 1.91 -2.80
C GLY A 53 5.49 0.75 -2.15
N GLY A 54 4.18 0.67 -2.39
CA GLY A 54 3.36 -0.48 -1.97
C GLY A 54 3.76 -1.77 -2.68
N LEU A 55 4.04 -1.74 -3.99
CA LEU A 55 4.51 -2.92 -4.73
C LEU A 55 5.86 -3.43 -4.23
N VAL A 56 6.83 -2.53 -4.06
CA VAL A 56 8.17 -2.88 -3.56
C VAL A 56 8.09 -3.42 -2.13
N SER A 57 7.30 -2.77 -1.27
CA SER A 57 7.05 -3.23 0.10
C SER A 57 6.37 -4.60 0.13
N ALA A 58 5.34 -4.83 -0.71
CA ALA A 58 4.63 -6.12 -0.80
C ALA A 58 5.58 -7.28 -1.10
N ILE A 59 6.49 -7.09 -2.08
CA ILE A 59 7.48 -8.11 -2.45
C ILE A 59 8.42 -8.41 -1.27
N GLY A 60 8.89 -7.36 -0.58
CA GLY A 60 9.72 -7.52 0.61
C GLY A 60 8.99 -8.24 1.75
N GLN A 61 7.75 -7.85 2.00
CA GLN A 61 6.94 -8.36 3.11
C GLN A 61 6.57 -9.83 2.89
N GLY A 62 6.26 -10.22 1.65
CA GLY A 62 6.03 -11.62 1.29
C GLY A 62 7.26 -12.51 1.54
N LYS A 63 8.46 -12.03 1.20
CA LYS A 63 9.71 -12.75 1.45
C LYS A 63 9.99 -12.89 2.95
N VAL A 64 9.82 -11.82 3.72
CA VAL A 64 10.04 -11.82 5.18
C VAL A 64 8.99 -12.69 5.90
N ALA A 65 7.73 -12.67 5.44
CA ALA A 65 6.68 -13.55 5.96
C ALA A 65 7.00 -15.02 5.73
N ALA A 66 7.43 -15.40 4.51
CA ALA A 66 7.82 -16.78 4.19
C ALA A 66 9.04 -17.24 5.02
N ALA A 67 10.04 -16.38 5.20
CA ALA A 67 11.20 -16.67 6.04
C ALA A 67 10.80 -16.82 7.52
N SER A 68 9.92 -15.96 8.02
CA SER A 68 9.42 -15.99 9.40
C SER A 68 8.60 -17.26 9.69
N VAL A 69 7.81 -17.74 8.73
CA VAL A 69 7.09 -19.03 8.86
C VAL A 69 8.06 -20.20 8.98
N ASN A 70 9.14 -20.22 8.17
CA ASN A 70 10.18 -21.25 8.27
C ASN A 70 10.94 -21.20 9.60
N LEU A 71 11.22 -20.00 10.13
CA LEU A 71 11.84 -19.81 11.44
C LEU A 71 10.95 -20.39 12.55
N LEU A 72 9.65 -20.07 12.50
CA LEU A 72 8.63 -20.55 13.42
C LEU A 72 8.47 -22.07 13.43
N ALA A 73 8.57 -22.70 12.25
CA ALA A 73 8.50 -24.15 12.13
C ALA A 73 9.67 -24.86 12.85
N LYS A 74 10.84 -24.21 12.96
CA LYS A 74 12.03 -24.75 13.63
C LYS A 74 12.10 -24.39 15.12
N ASN A 75 11.75 -23.15 15.45
CA ASN A 75 11.85 -22.59 16.80
C ASN A 75 10.60 -21.73 17.09
N PRO A 76 9.53 -22.32 17.64
CA PRO A 76 8.25 -21.63 17.84
C PRO A 76 8.35 -20.43 18.79
N ASP A 77 9.31 -20.42 19.72
CA ASP A 77 9.54 -19.31 20.66
C ASP A 77 9.99 -18.01 19.98
N HIS A 78 10.40 -18.06 18.70
CA HIS A 78 10.87 -16.89 17.95
C HIS A 78 9.79 -16.21 17.11
N TRP A 79 8.51 -16.52 17.32
CA TRP A 79 7.39 -15.94 16.58
C TRP A 79 7.39 -14.39 16.57
N ALA A 80 7.68 -13.77 17.72
CA ALA A 80 7.66 -12.32 17.88
C ALA A 80 8.70 -11.62 17.00
N LYS A 81 9.88 -12.23 16.84
CA LYS A 81 10.94 -11.70 15.95
C LYS A 81 10.46 -11.68 14.50
N GLY A 82 9.80 -12.75 14.05
CA GLY A 82 9.25 -12.84 12.69
C GLY A 82 8.18 -11.78 12.41
N MET A 83 7.32 -11.49 13.39
CA MET A 83 6.35 -10.40 13.26
C MET A 83 7.01 -9.02 13.16
N ILE A 84 7.96 -8.72 14.04
CA ILE A 84 8.64 -7.40 14.05
C ILE A 84 9.29 -7.12 12.68
N LEU A 85 9.92 -8.13 12.08
CA LEU A 85 10.50 -8.01 10.75
C LEU A 85 9.44 -7.72 9.67
N CYS A 86 8.28 -8.40 9.72
CA CYS A 86 7.19 -8.14 8.78
C CYS A 86 6.62 -6.72 8.92
N ILE A 87 6.44 -6.25 10.16
CA ILE A 87 5.94 -4.89 10.47
C ILE A 87 6.95 -3.83 10.00
N THR A 88 8.25 -4.10 10.10
CA THR A 88 9.28 -3.17 9.61
C THR A 88 9.13 -2.92 8.11
N VAL A 89 8.81 -3.96 7.33
CA VAL A 89 8.56 -3.79 5.89
C VAL A 89 7.23 -3.07 5.63
N GLU A 90 6.22 -3.33 6.45
CA GLU A 90 4.91 -2.68 6.40
C GLU A 90 5.00 -1.17 6.57
N PHE A 91 5.92 -0.68 7.39
CA PHE A 91 6.10 0.75 7.61
C PHE A 91 6.35 1.54 6.31
N TYR A 92 7.12 0.99 5.37
CA TYR A 92 7.40 1.63 4.08
C TYR A 92 6.15 1.79 3.20
N ALA A 93 5.24 0.84 3.29
CA ALA A 93 3.96 0.94 2.61
C ALA A 93 3.05 1.99 3.21
N ILE A 94 3.00 2.08 4.53
CA ILE A 94 2.23 3.12 5.22
C ILE A 94 2.75 4.51 4.85
N LEU A 95 4.07 4.69 4.74
CA LEU A 95 4.66 5.94 4.24
C LEU A 95 4.23 6.25 2.80
N SER A 96 4.17 5.22 1.94
CA SER A 96 3.75 5.34 0.55
C SER A 96 2.27 5.69 0.40
N LEU A 97 1.42 5.08 1.24
CA LEU A 97 0.01 5.41 1.38
C LEU A 97 -0.16 6.86 1.85
N LEU A 98 0.55 7.26 2.91
CA LEU A 98 0.49 8.61 3.47
C LEU A 98 0.86 9.65 2.43
N ALA A 99 1.95 9.44 1.69
CA ALA A 99 2.37 10.34 0.61
C ALA A 99 1.29 10.50 -0.46
N SER A 100 0.71 9.38 -0.92
CA SER A 100 -0.36 9.39 -1.94
C SER A 100 -1.62 10.09 -1.44
N MET A 101 -2.02 9.81 -0.20
CA MET A 101 -3.18 10.45 0.44
C MET A 101 -2.98 11.96 0.59
N MET A 102 -1.80 12.41 1.05
CA MET A 102 -1.50 13.83 1.14
C MET A 102 -1.57 14.49 -0.24
N MET A 103 -0.96 13.89 -1.28
CA MET A 103 -1.04 14.44 -2.63
C MET A 103 -2.49 14.55 -3.12
N LEU A 104 -3.32 13.51 -2.93
CA LEU A 104 -4.72 13.51 -3.35
C LEU A 104 -5.59 14.53 -2.59
N LEU A 105 -5.30 14.81 -1.32
CA LEU A 105 -6.03 15.77 -0.50
C LEU A 105 -5.69 17.23 -0.81
N TYR A 106 -4.54 17.49 -1.43
CA TYR A 106 -4.02 18.83 -1.71
C TYR A 106 -3.84 19.13 -3.21
N ILE A 107 -4.44 18.34 -4.09
CA ILE A 107 -4.49 18.62 -5.54
C ILE A 107 -5.48 19.75 -5.85
#